data_AF-A0A1H6J1H7-F1
#
_entry.id   AF-A0A1H6J1H7-F1
#
_cell.length_a   1.000
_cell.length_b   1.000
_cell.length_c   1.000
_cell.angle_alpha   90.00
_cell.angle_beta   90.00
_cell.angle_gamma   90.00
#
_symmetry.space_group_name_H-M   'P 1'
#
loop_
_entity.id
_entity.type
_entity.pdbx_description
1 polymer ?
#
loop_
_entity_poly.entity_id
_entity_poly.type
_entity_poly.pdbx_seq_one_letter_code
_entity_poly.pdbx_strand_id
1 'polypeptide(L)'
;MSIGVAAHICAASPGGPRYNPNMSEEQRTSYDNGIWLCQTCSRLIDVDERRFSVELLQTWKREAEEYSLKRVGQKSITEHERDKEVRAAYGQGVLEQAKGSVIAGDSISKVIEGYEKNLSELDERFLITVDKASASHTIHRIEAKPGYRPTINLLVRNTDSLDSLRRFQEFGESVQLDGDSFKFEGSKLFDILPPGRGSLFFRGKPEKIETYILFRSDRSGDDCELAYFHSNMTSGSKGVSINGSGLSGLFTLKATATQDEGTRLNAKYSIEPWLGKRLDKLAYFPKLLKAKTFLEKHPDARLVIEFHHQGQPIIFDSIKYNHTGFKNGFLESISIIDYCRAIAENFPESLIFKEYAVSDREYEQIKRYYSILKGGSFPVNEGNQFCEGDLDEGMETSIDYWERAGEGWLRCEEGPSENATNVLGNMVVAPPMHAVVHRYSMALFCLLDGKEKGKLSFTINAVKDSTLEWSFDKSRKWFLL
;
A
#
# COMPACT_ATOMS: atom_id res chain seq x y z
N MET A 1 -11.35 50.43 -45.04
CA MET A 1 -10.15 50.47 -45.92
C MET A 1 -9.94 49.08 -46.47
N SER A 2 -10.03 48.86 -47.79
CA SER A 2 -9.63 47.59 -48.38
C SER A 2 -8.10 47.56 -48.46
N ILE A 3 -7.46 46.57 -47.83
CA ILE A 3 -6.00 46.49 -47.69
C ILE A 3 -5.32 46.11 -49.03
N GLY A 4 -6.09 45.62 -50.00
CA GLY A 4 -5.59 45.32 -51.34
C GLY A 4 -6.47 45.84 -52.47
N VAL A 5 -5.85 45.97 -53.64
CA VAL A 5 -6.38 46.43 -54.92
C VAL A 5 -5.97 45.44 -56.01
N ALA A 6 -6.83 45.24 -57.01
CA ALA A 6 -6.48 44.51 -58.22
C ALA A 6 -5.59 45.38 -59.11
N ALA A 7 -4.47 44.83 -59.55
CA ALA A 7 -3.57 45.43 -60.52
C ALA A 7 -3.40 44.49 -61.72
N HIS A 8 -3.07 45.05 -62.88
CA HIS A 8 -2.76 44.26 -64.06
C HIS A 8 -1.27 43.93 -64.12
N ILE A 9 -0.93 42.69 -64.48
CA ILE A 9 0.45 42.26 -64.74
C ILE A 9 0.94 42.91 -66.04
N CYS A 10 0.17 42.82 -67.12
CA CYS A 10 0.35 43.56 -68.37
C CYS A 10 -0.74 44.62 -68.53
N ALA A 11 -0.36 45.87 -68.82
CA ALA A 11 -1.33 46.96 -68.95
C ALA A 11 -2.42 46.68 -70.01
N ALA A 12 -3.66 47.05 -69.68
CA ALA A 12 -4.81 46.89 -70.57
C ALA A 12 -4.73 47.81 -71.81
N SER A 13 -4.21 49.03 -71.66
CA SER A 13 -4.16 50.04 -72.73
C SER A 13 -2.77 50.18 -73.36
N PRO A 14 -2.68 50.45 -74.69
CA PRO A 14 -1.41 50.77 -75.35
C PRO A 14 -0.65 51.89 -74.65
N GLY A 15 0.66 51.71 -74.47
CA GLY A 15 1.54 52.68 -73.80
C GLY A 15 1.56 52.61 -72.27
N GLY A 16 0.81 51.69 -71.66
CA GLY A 16 0.90 51.41 -70.22
C GLY A 16 2.05 50.48 -69.82
N PRO A 17 2.34 50.35 -68.51
CA PRO A 17 3.45 49.52 -68.00
C PRO A 17 3.37 48.07 -68.48
N ARG A 18 4.48 47.53 -68.99
CA ARG A 18 4.56 46.15 -69.51
C ARG A 18 3.48 45.80 -70.56
N TYR A 19 3.01 46.77 -71.35
CA TYR A 19 2.01 46.52 -72.39
C TYR A 19 2.55 45.52 -73.43
N ASN A 20 1.83 44.41 -73.63
CA ASN A 20 2.13 43.43 -74.67
C ASN A 20 1.17 43.61 -75.86
N PRO A 21 1.65 43.99 -77.07
CA PRO A 21 0.80 44.19 -78.24
C PRO A 21 0.18 42.89 -78.77
N ASN A 22 0.75 41.72 -78.43
CA ASN A 22 0.27 40.42 -78.88
C ASN A 22 -0.83 39.82 -77.98
N MET A 23 -1.20 40.49 -76.88
CA MET A 23 -2.30 40.06 -76.03
C MET A 23 -3.65 40.47 -76.63
N SER A 24 -4.53 39.48 -76.79
CA SER A 24 -5.96 39.65 -77.11
C SER A 24 -6.73 40.39 -76.01
N GLU A 25 -7.92 40.90 -76.33
CA GLU A 25 -8.77 41.61 -75.37
C GLU A 25 -9.22 40.71 -74.22
N GLU A 26 -9.50 39.43 -74.54
CA GLU A 26 -9.85 38.40 -73.55
C GLU A 26 -8.68 38.12 -72.60
N GLN A 27 -7.44 38.07 -73.11
CA GLN A 27 -6.26 37.88 -72.27
C GLN A 27 -5.97 39.08 -71.36
N ARG A 28 -6.33 40.30 -71.78
CA ARG A 28 -6.13 41.51 -70.96
C ARG A 28 -7.07 41.58 -69.76
N THR A 29 -8.29 41.10 -69.94
CA THR A 29 -9.35 41.13 -68.93
C THR A 29 -9.43 39.84 -68.10
N SER A 30 -8.68 38.80 -68.48
CA SER A 30 -8.61 37.53 -67.74
C SER A 30 -8.06 37.74 -66.32
N TYR A 31 -8.59 36.94 -65.39
CA TYR A 31 -8.02 36.75 -64.05
C TYR A 31 -6.52 36.45 -64.11
N ASP A 32 -6.05 35.73 -65.14
CA ASP A 32 -4.64 35.38 -65.34
C ASP A 32 -3.74 36.60 -65.42
N ASN A 33 -4.24 37.72 -65.94
CA ASN A 33 -3.55 39.00 -66.03
C ASN A 33 -3.73 39.89 -64.78
N GLY A 34 -4.53 39.47 -63.81
CA GLY A 34 -4.75 40.18 -62.54
C GLY A 34 -3.85 39.68 -61.41
N ILE A 35 -3.38 40.60 -60.58
CA ILE A 35 -2.67 40.32 -59.32
C ILE A 35 -3.23 41.21 -58.20
N TRP A 36 -3.39 40.66 -56.98
CA TRP A 36 -3.88 41.41 -55.82
C TRP A 36 -2.71 41.95 -55.01
N LEU A 37 -2.63 43.28 -54.85
CA LEU A 37 -1.52 43.95 -54.18
C LEU A 37 -2.04 44.99 -53.19
N CYS A 38 -1.22 45.39 -52.20
CA CYS A 38 -1.56 46.56 -51.40
C CYS A 38 -1.48 47.84 -52.26
N GLN A 39 -2.08 48.92 -51.77
CA GLN A 39 -2.13 50.19 -52.50
C GLN A 39 -0.75 50.77 -52.83
N THR A 40 0.25 50.56 -51.96
CA THR A 40 1.63 50.98 -52.22
C THR A 40 2.31 50.11 -53.27
N CYS A 41 2.15 48.79 -53.19
CA CYS A 41 2.79 47.85 -54.10
C CYS A 41 2.22 47.94 -55.52
N SER A 42 0.91 48.13 -55.68
CA SER A 42 0.28 48.32 -57.00
C SER A 42 0.85 49.54 -57.74
N ARG A 43 1.08 50.66 -57.04
CA ARG A 43 1.75 51.81 -57.64
C ARG A 43 3.23 51.55 -57.93
N LEU A 44 3.93 50.84 -57.04
CA LEU A 44 5.37 50.58 -57.18
C LEU A 44 5.68 49.75 -58.44
N ILE A 45 4.88 48.73 -58.72
CA ILE A 45 5.11 47.86 -59.88
C ILE A 45 4.95 48.63 -61.20
N ASP A 46 4.06 49.62 -61.26
CA ASP A 46 3.79 50.40 -62.47
C ASP A 46 4.82 51.51 -62.71
N VAL A 47 5.48 51.98 -61.66
CA VAL A 47 6.53 53.01 -61.76
C VAL A 47 7.86 52.44 -62.25
N ASP A 48 8.18 51.17 -61.93
CA ASP A 48 9.47 50.56 -62.26
C ASP A 48 9.29 49.20 -62.96
N GLU A 49 8.83 49.25 -64.21
CA GLU A 49 8.56 48.06 -65.03
C GLU A 49 9.78 47.19 -65.31
N ARG A 50 11.00 47.77 -65.26
CA ARG A 50 12.25 47.03 -65.46
C ARG A 50 12.57 46.15 -64.26
N ARG A 51 12.34 46.66 -63.06
CA ARG A 51 12.53 45.91 -61.81
C ARG A 51 11.42 44.89 -61.58
N PHE A 52 10.19 45.21 -61.98
CA PHE A 52 9.02 44.36 -61.80
C PHE A 52 8.54 43.86 -63.16
N SER A 53 9.23 42.85 -63.71
CA SER A 53 8.89 42.23 -64.99
C SER A 53 7.61 41.38 -64.92
N VAL A 54 7.04 41.04 -66.08
CA VAL A 54 5.85 40.18 -66.18
C VAL A 54 6.07 38.84 -65.50
N GLU A 55 7.23 38.22 -65.72
CA GLU A 55 7.58 36.90 -65.18
C GLU A 55 7.67 36.92 -63.64
N LEU A 56 8.21 38.01 -63.07
CA LEU A 56 8.30 38.20 -61.63
C LEU A 56 6.91 38.34 -61.01
N LEU A 57 6.04 39.15 -61.61
CA LEU A 57 4.68 39.36 -61.09
C LEU A 57 3.83 38.09 -61.22
N GLN A 58 3.99 37.31 -62.30
CA GLN A 58 3.37 36.00 -62.42
C GLN A 58 3.87 35.02 -61.34
N THR A 59 5.17 35.08 -61.00
CA THR A 59 5.74 34.28 -59.92
C THR A 59 5.13 34.66 -58.56
N TRP A 60 5.06 35.96 -58.25
CA TRP A 60 4.44 36.46 -57.03
C TRP A 60 2.97 36.07 -56.89
N LYS A 61 2.21 36.19 -57.99
CA LYS A 61 0.81 35.74 -58.03
C LYS A 61 0.70 34.27 -57.67
N ARG A 62 1.48 33.41 -58.33
CA ARG A 62 1.47 31.96 -58.09
C ARG A 62 1.84 31.62 -56.64
N GLU A 63 2.88 32.24 -56.11
CA GLU A 63 3.32 32.02 -54.72
C GLU A 63 2.26 32.45 -53.70
N ALA A 64 1.61 33.59 -53.93
CA ALA A 64 0.55 34.09 -53.07
C ALA A 64 -0.69 33.18 -53.11
N GLU A 65 -1.11 32.74 -54.30
CA GLU A 65 -2.23 31.81 -54.48
C GLU A 65 -1.96 30.45 -53.84
N GLU A 66 -0.75 29.91 -54.02
CA GLU A 66 -0.32 28.67 -53.39
C GLU A 66 -0.27 28.80 -51.85
N TYR A 67 0.25 29.91 -51.35
CA TYR A 67 0.27 30.21 -49.92
C TYR A 67 -1.14 30.31 -49.33
N SER A 68 -2.06 30.98 -50.02
CA SER A 68 -3.46 31.08 -49.62
C SER A 68 -4.16 29.72 -49.64
N LEU A 69 -3.97 28.92 -50.69
CA LEU A 69 -4.53 27.57 -50.81
C LEU A 69 -4.06 26.65 -49.67
N LYS A 70 -2.77 26.69 -49.30
CA LYS A 70 -2.20 25.90 -48.19
C LYS A 70 -2.79 26.23 -46.83
N ARG A 71 -3.44 27.38 -46.67
CA ARG A 71 -3.93 27.91 -45.39
C ARG A 71 -5.45 27.95 -45.27
N VAL A 72 -6.18 27.54 -46.31
CA VAL A 72 -7.65 27.39 -46.23
C VAL A 72 -7.98 26.35 -45.16
N GLY A 73 -8.75 26.75 -44.15
CA GLY A 73 -9.19 25.88 -43.04
C GLY A 73 -8.28 25.85 -41.81
N GLN A 74 -7.15 26.58 -41.79
CA GLN A 74 -6.28 26.70 -40.61
C GLN A 74 -6.65 27.94 -39.77
N LYS A 75 -6.59 27.84 -38.44
CA LYS A 75 -6.87 28.93 -37.51
C LYS A 75 -5.77 30.01 -37.66
N SER A 76 -6.17 31.28 -37.85
CA SER A 76 -5.22 32.40 -37.91
C SER A 76 -4.66 32.67 -36.51
N ILE A 77 -3.39 32.31 -36.29
CA ILE A 77 -2.63 32.61 -35.08
C ILE A 77 -1.78 33.86 -35.37
N THR A 78 -1.76 34.84 -34.46
CA THR A 78 -0.91 36.03 -34.61
C THR A 78 0.58 35.69 -34.46
N GLU A 79 1.48 36.50 -35.03
CA GLU A 79 2.93 36.30 -34.92
C GLU A 79 3.41 36.24 -33.45
N HIS A 80 2.79 37.04 -32.58
CA HIS A 80 3.06 37.03 -31.14
C HIS A 80 2.63 35.73 -30.44
N GLU A 81 1.46 35.19 -30.80
CA GLU A 81 0.96 33.91 -30.27
C GLU A 81 1.82 32.74 -30.77
N ARG A 82 2.26 32.78 -32.03
CA ARG A 82 3.18 31.78 -32.60
C ARG A 82 4.52 31.78 -31.88
N ASP A 83 5.12 32.94 -31.62
CA ASP A 83 6.39 33.05 -30.88
C ASP A 83 6.25 32.60 -29.42
N LYS A 84 5.05 32.74 -28.83
CA LYS A 84 4.74 32.26 -27.49
C LYS A 84 4.62 30.74 -27.45
N GLU A 85 3.86 30.15 -28.36
CA GLU A 85 3.72 28.69 -28.50
C GLU A 85 5.04 28.01 -28.85
N VAL A 86 5.83 28.59 -29.76
CA VAL A 86 7.16 28.08 -30.12
C VAL A 86 8.09 28.09 -28.91
N ARG A 87 8.12 29.16 -28.12
CA ARG A 87 8.93 29.21 -26.89
C ARG A 87 8.47 28.21 -25.84
N ALA A 88 7.17 28.00 -25.68
CA ALA A 88 6.63 27.02 -24.75
C ALA A 88 6.98 25.59 -25.16
N ALA A 89 6.78 25.23 -26.43
CA ALA A 89 7.11 23.92 -26.98
C ALA A 89 8.62 23.65 -26.96
N TYR A 90 9.43 24.66 -27.28
CA TYR A 90 10.89 24.57 -27.20
C TYR A 90 11.38 24.39 -25.76
N GLY A 91 10.81 25.14 -24.80
CA GLY A 91 11.11 25.00 -23.38
C GLY A 91 10.80 23.60 -22.85
N GLN A 92 9.64 23.07 -23.21
CA GLN A 92 9.26 21.70 -22.85
C GLN A 92 10.21 20.66 -23.47
N GLY A 93 10.58 20.80 -24.75
CA GLY A 93 11.52 19.91 -25.41
C GLY A 93 12.94 19.93 -24.82
N VAL A 94 13.41 21.11 -24.37
CA VAL A 94 14.71 21.23 -23.69
C VAL A 94 14.68 20.54 -22.32
N LEU A 95 13.57 20.67 -21.57
CA LEU A 95 13.39 19.98 -20.29
C LEU A 95 13.40 18.44 -20.46
N GLU A 96 12.79 17.93 -21.53
CA GLU A 96 12.77 16.50 -21.85
C GLU A 96 14.15 15.96 -22.29
N GLN A 97 14.95 16.79 -22.97
CA GLN A 97 16.30 16.40 -23.43
C GLN A 97 17.39 16.53 -22.36
N ALA A 98 17.17 17.30 -21.29
CA ALA A 98 18.10 17.49 -20.17
C ALA A 98 18.20 16.22 -19.29
N LYS A 99 18.81 15.17 -19.84
CA LYS A 99 19.08 13.90 -19.16
C LYS A 99 20.18 14.08 -18.10
N GLY A 100 19.79 14.24 -16.84
CA GLY A 100 20.60 13.88 -15.67
C GLY A 100 21.83 14.74 -15.33
N SER A 101 22.23 15.70 -16.17
CA SER A 101 23.25 16.69 -15.83
C SER A 101 22.80 18.07 -16.26
N VAL A 102 22.48 18.91 -15.28
CA VAL A 102 22.44 20.36 -15.46
C VAL A 102 23.87 20.80 -15.76
N ILE A 103 24.28 20.80 -17.03
CA ILE A 103 25.37 21.66 -17.48
C ILE A 103 24.74 23.04 -17.59
N ALA A 104 24.95 23.83 -16.55
CA ALA A 104 24.55 25.23 -16.48
C ALA A 104 25.28 26.02 -17.58
N GLY A 105 24.66 26.11 -18.76
CA GLY A 105 24.95 27.15 -19.73
C GLY A 105 23.82 28.17 -19.74
N ASP A 106 24.15 29.45 -19.87
CA ASP A 106 23.20 30.59 -19.90
C ASP A 106 22.02 30.39 -20.88
N SER A 107 22.19 29.57 -21.92
CA SER A 107 21.16 29.29 -22.92
C SER A 107 20.03 28.39 -22.41
N ILE A 108 20.28 27.46 -21.49
CA ILE A 108 19.22 26.58 -20.93
C ILE A 108 18.44 27.33 -19.86
N SER A 109 19.12 28.09 -19.00
CA SER A 109 18.48 28.90 -17.97
C SER A 109 17.49 29.90 -18.58
N LYS A 110 17.88 30.60 -19.66
CA LYS A 110 16.98 31.52 -20.38
C LYS A 110 15.75 30.85 -20.99
N VAL A 111 15.87 29.57 -21.38
CA VAL A 111 14.76 28.79 -21.92
C VAL A 111 13.80 28.37 -20.81
N ILE A 112 14.32 27.94 -19.66
CA ILE A 112 13.51 27.63 -18.46
C ILE A 112 12.80 28.91 -17.97
N GLU A 113 13.53 30.02 -17.84
CA GLU A 113 12.96 31.32 -17.46
C GLU A 113 11.85 31.77 -18.43
N GLY A 114 12.04 31.59 -19.75
CA GLY A 114 11.02 31.89 -20.75
C GLY A 114 9.77 31.01 -20.62
N TYR A 115 9.96 29.74 -20.29
CA TYR A 115 8.88 28.79 -20.05
C TYR A 115 8.10 29.11 -18.76
N GLU A 116 8.80 29.34 -17.65
CA GLU A 116 8.22 29.77 -16.36
C GLU A 116 7.44 31.07 -16.50
N LYS A 117 7.98 32.04 -17.25
CA LYS A 117 7.31 33.31 -17.55
C LYS A 117 6.04 33.08 -18.36
N ASN A 118 6.07 32.24 -19.40
CA ASN A 118 4.90 31.92 -20.20
C ASN A 118 3.77 31.31 -19.35
N LEU A 119 4.09 30.41 -18.43
CA LEU A 119 3.12 29.86 -17.48
C LEU A 119 2.58 30.94 -16.54
N SER A 120 3.47 31.79 -16.01
CA SER A 120 3.10 32.89 -15.09
C SER A 120 2.26 33.99 -15.76
N GLU A 121 2.30 34.08 -17.10
CA GLU A 121 1.42 34.96 -17.88
C GLU A 121 0.00 34.41 -18.05
N LEU A 122 -0.23 33.11 -17.81
CA LEU A 122 -1.59 32.54 -17.85
C LEU A 122 -2.44 33.06 -16.70
N ASP A 123 -1.84 33.30 -15.55
CA ASP A 123 -2.46 33.95 -14.40
C ASP A 123 -1.42 34.75 -13.61
N GLU A 124 -1.47 36.08 -13.76
CA GLU A 124 -0.48 36.99 -13.19
C GLU A 124 -0.38 36.95 -11.67
N ARG A 125 -1.37 36.39 -10.98
CA ARG A 125 -1.40 36.28 -9.51
C ARG A 125 -0.43 35.20 -8.98
N PHE A 126 0.04 34.32 -9.85
CA PHE A 126 0.94 33.21 -9.49
C PHE A 126 2.34 33.41 -10.05
N LEU A 127 3.33 32.93 -9.30
CA LEU A 127 4.69 32.70 -9.72
C LEU A 127 4.86 31.19 -9.93
N ILE A 128 5.25 30.78 -11.13
CA ILE A 128 5.55 29.37 -11.44
C ILE A 128 7.04 29.21 -11.65
N THR A 129 7.62 28.22 -10.96
CA THR A 129 9.03 27.84 -11.11
C THR A 129 9.14 26.34 -11.36
N VAL A 130 10.20 25.91 -12.04
CA VAL A 130 10.54 24.50 -12.24
C VAL A 130 11.45 24.07 -11.10
N ASP A 131 10.90 23.36 -10.12
CA ASP A 131 11.67 22.85 -8.97
C ASP A 131 12.58 21.68 -9.37
N LYS A 132 12.10 20.80 -10.26
CA LYS A 132 12.87 19.65 -10.76
C LYS A 132 12.39 19.22 -12.13
N ALA A 133 13.32 19.00 -13.05
CA ALA A 133 13.05 18.37 -14.33
C ALA A 133 13.79 17.03 -14.43
N SER A 134 13.14 16.04 -15.01
CA SER A 134 13.72 14.72 -15.28
C SER A 134 13.23 14.20 -16.63
N ALA A 135 13.86 13.15 -17.12
CA ALA A 135 13.49 12.53 -18.40
C ALA A 135 12.06 11.98 -18.47
N SER A 136 11.36 11.85 -17.34
CA SER A 136 9.99 11.31 -17.30
C SER A 136 8.95 12.30 -16.76
N HIS A 137 9.35 13.25 -15.92
CA HIS A 137 8.42 14.16 -15.25
C HIS A 137 9.11 15.48 -14.90
N THR A 138 8.33 16.57 -14.97
CA THR A 138 8.70 17.92 -14.52
C THR A 138 7.83 18.32 -13.33
N ILE A 139 8.47 18.79 -12.27
CA ILE A 139 7.83 19.27 -11.05
C ILE A 139 7.86 20.79 -11.08
N HIS A 140 6.67 21.38 -11.09
CA HIS A 140 6.46 22.82 -11.01
C HIS A 140 6.06 23.20 -9.59
N ARG A 141 6.65 24.27 -9.08
CA ARG A 141 6.21 24.94 -7.85
C ARG A 141 5.42 26.18 -8.24
N ILE A 142 4.19 26.25 -7.75
CA ILE A 142 3.24 27.34 -8.00
C ILE A 142 3.03 28.06 -6.66
N GLU A 143 3.37 29.34 -6.61
CA GLU A 143 3.25 30.17 -5.42
C GLU A 143 2.43 31.43 -5.73
N ALA A 144 1.74 31.98 -4.73
CA ALA A 144 1.14 33.30 -4.87
C ALA A 144 2.25 34.36 -5.00
N LYS A 145 2.14 35.29 -5.95
CA LYS A 145 3.08 36.40 -6.02
C LYS A 145 3.00 37.26 -4.75
N PRO A 146 4.13 37.84 -4.28
CA PRO A 146 4.13 38.76 -3.17
C PRO A 146 3.07 39.86 -3.35
N GLY A 147 2.25 40.09 -2.33
CA GLY A 147 1.15 41.07 -2.37
C GLY A 147 -0.18 40.55 -2.94
N TYR A 148 -0.20 39.38 -3.59
CA TYR A 148 -1.41 38.74 -4.07
C TYR A 148 -1.93 37.69 -3.08
N ARG A 149 -3.26 37.52 -3.03
CA ARG A 149 -3.96 36.43 -2.32
C ARG A 149 -4.96 35.76 -3.27
N PRO A 150 -4.48 35.04 -4.29
CA PRO A 150 -5.37 34.44 -5.28
C PRO A 150 -6.26 33.38 -4.65
N THR A 151 -7.51 33.34 -5.07
CA THR A 151 -8.46 32.25 -4.79
C THR A 151 -8.70 31.45 -6.06
N ILE A 152 -8.76 30.13 -5.90
CA ILE A 152 -9.13 29.16 -6.94
C ILE A 152 -10.24 28.31 -6.35
N ASN A 153 -11.28 28.05 -7.12
CA ASN A 153 -12.35 27.14 -6.72
C ASN A 153 -11.96 25.71 -7.06
N LEU A 154 -12.11 24.80 -6.10
CA LEU A 154 -11.99 23.38 -6.31
C LEU A 154 -13.39 22.76 -6.30
N LEU A 155 -13.89 22.41 -7.47
CA LEU A 155 -15.14 21.67 -7.60
C LEU A 155 -14.85 20.18 -7.43
N VAL A 156 -15.64 19.51 -6.60
CA VAL A 156 -15.50 18.08 -6.30
C VAL A 156 -16.80 17.37 -6.63
N ARG A 157 -16.69 16.22 -7.30
CA ARG A 157 -17.84 15.58 -7.97
C ARG A 157 -18.53 14.47 -7.16
N ASN A 158 -17.94 14.01 -6.06
CA ASN A 158 -18.51 12.94 -5.23
C ASN A 158 -18.38 13.22 -3.72
N THR A 159 -19.23 12.54 -2.94
CA THR A 159 -19.30 12.67 -1.47
C THR A 159 -18.04 12.17 -0.79
N ASP A 160 -17.46 11.07 -1.24
CA ASP A 160 -16.27 10.47 -0.61
C ASP A 160 -15.06 11.40 -0.67
N SER A 161 -14.89 12.11 -1.78
CA SER A 161 -13.84 13.13 -1.95
C SER A 161 -14.11 14.35 -1.06
N LEU A 162 -15.37 14.77 -0.91
CA LEU A 162 -15.74 15.86 0.00
C LEU A 162 -15.45 15.48 1.46
N ASP A 163 -15.80 14.28 1.89
CA ASP A 163 -15.52 13.81 3.24
C ASP A 163 -14.02 13.65 3.48
N SER A 164 -13.26 13.25 2.46
CA SER A 164 -11.81 13.21 2.53
C SER A 164 -11.22 14.61 2.72
N LEU A 165 -11.64 15.59 1.93
CA LEU A 165 -11.21 16.99 2.09
C LEU A 165 -11.59 17.58 3.44
N ARG A 166 -12.78 17.23 3.98
CA ARG A 166 -13.16 17.61 5.35
C ARG A 166 -12.17 17.05 6.37
N ARG A 167 -11.79 15.77 6.27
CA ARG A 167 -10.78 15.19 7.17
C ARG A 167 -9.43 15.89 7.06
N PHE A 168 -9.01 16.27 5.86
CA PHE A 168 -7.81 17.09 5.68
C PHE A 168 -7.94 18.46 6.36
N GLN A 169 -9.05 19.17 6.16
CA GLN A 169 -9.25 20.49 6.77
C GLN A 169 -9.33 20.40 8.30
N GLU A 170 -10.07 19.42 8.82
CA GLU A 170 -10.37 19.28 10.24
C GLU A 170 -9.20 18.73 11.06
N PHE A 171 -8.41 17.82 10.47
CA PHE A 171 -7.36 17.06 11.18
C PHE A 171 -6.00 17.01 10.48
N GLY A 172 -5.85 17.62 9.30
CA GLY A 172 -4.60 17.62 8.53
C GLY A 172 -4.27 16.28 7.86
N GLU A 173 -5.21 15.33 7.79
CA GLU A 173 -4.99 14.01 7.18
C GLU A 173 -4.62 14.14 5.70
N SER A 174 -3.63 13.35 5.24
CA SER A 174 -3.28 13.35 3.82
C SER A 174 -4.40 12.74 2.98
N VAL A 175 -4.76 13.41 1.88
CA VAL A 175 -5.84 13.03 0.98
C VAL A 175 -5.33 13.00 -0.45
N GLN A 176 -5.73 11.98 -1.20
CA GLN A 176 -5.53 11.90 -2.64
C GLN A 176 -6.90 11.91 -3.31
N LEU A 177 -7.07 12.77 -4.31
CA LEU A 177 -8.23 12.81 -5.19
C LEU A 177 -7.79 12.37 -6.59
N ASP A 178 -8.59 11.52 -7.23
CA ASP A 178 -8.35 11.10 -8.60
C ASP A 178 -8.73 12.21 -9.60
N GLY A 179 -8.07 12.26 -10.75
CA GLY A 179 -8.22 13.34 -11.74
C GLY A 179 -9.66 13.55 -12.24
N ASP A 180 -10.49 12.52 -12.20
CA ASP A 180 -11.91 12.60 -12.57
C ASP A 180 -12.83 13.16 -11.48
N SER A 181 -12.35 13.21 -10.23
CA SER A 181 -13.18 13.58 -9.07
C SER A 181 -13.16 15.07 -8.75
N PHE A 182 -12.29 15.86 -9.39
CA PHE A 182 -12.18 17.30 -9.16
C PHE A 182 -11.99 18.13 -10.44
N LYS A 183 -12.21 19.44 -10.32
CA LYS A 183 -11.91 20.44 -11.34
C LYS A 183 -11.54 21.76 -10.67
N PHE A 184 -10.51 22.44 -11.19
CA PHE A 184 -10.19 23.80 -10.80
C PHE A 184 -10.99 24.82 -11.61
N GLU A 185 -11.43 25.91 -10.97
CA GLU A 185 -12.06 27.05 -11.64
C GLU A 185 -11.52 28.38 -11.09
N GLY A 186 -11.51 29.40 -11.94
CA GLY A 186 -11.06 30.75 -11.57
C GLY A 186 -9.59 31.05 -11.88
N SER A 187 -8.92 30.21 -12.67
CA SER A 187 -7.56 30.49 -13.15
C SER A 187 -7.24 29.71 -14.44
N LYS A 188 -6.81 30.44 -15.48
CA LYS A 188 -6.39 29.83 -16.77
C LYS A 188 -5.14 28.98 -16.64
N LEU A 189 -4.36 29.16 -15.58
CA LEU A 189 -3.19 28.33 -15.28
C LEU A 189 -3.56 26.86 -15.11
N PHE A 190 -4.75 26.56 -14.56
CA PHE A 190 -5.17 25.19 -14.31
C PHE A 190 -6.00 24.60 -15.45
N ASP A 191 -6.44 25.42 -16.41
CA ASP A 191 -7.13 24.96 -17.63
C ASP A 191 -6.19 24.16 -18.56
N ILE A 192 -4.88 24.31 -18.41
CA ILE A 192 -3.89 23.55 -19.18
C ILE A 192 -3.76 22.09 -18.69
N LEU A 193 -4.27 21.79 -17.48
CA LEU A 193 -4.22 20.44 -16.94
C LEU A 193 -5.22 19.55 -17.69
N PRO A 194 -4.79 18.39 -18.22
CA PRO A 194 -5.69 17.50 -18.93
C PRO A 194 -6.81 17.02 -18.00
N PRO A 195 -8.09 17.23 -18.36
CA PRO A 195 -9.20 16.81 -17.51
C PRO A 195 -9.21 15.30 -17.33
N GLY A 196 -9.51 14.84 -16.13
CA GLY A 196 -9.63 13.41 -15.83
C GLY A 196 -8.32 12.63 -15.72
N ARG A 197 -7.17 13.30 -15.80
CA ARG A 197 -5.86 12.65 -15.66
C ARG A 197 -5.13 13.11 -14.41
N GLY A 198 -4.40 12.17 -13.80
CA GLY A 198 -3.53 12.42 -12.65
C GLY A 198 -4.25 12.30 -11.30
N SER A 199 -3.62 12.82 -10.26
CA SER A 199 -4.16 12.86 -8.90
C SER A 199 -3.77 14.16 -8.19
N LEU A 200 -4.66 14.67 -7.35
CA LEU A 200 -4.42 15.82 -6.49
C LEU A 200 -4.17 15.36 -5.06
N PHE A 201 -3.04 15.77 -4.49
CA PHE A 201 -2.67 15.43 -3.12
C PHE A 201 -2.77 16.64 -2.20
N PHE A 202 -3.55 16.50 -1.13
CA PHE A 202 -3.52 17.38 0.02
C PHE A 202 -2.68 16.69 1.10
N ARG A 203 -1.66 17.38 1.61
CA ARG A 203 -0.80 16.82 2.66
C ARG A 203 -0.69 17.82 3.79
N GLY A 204 -1.13 17.42 4.98
CA GLY A 204 -0.70 18.09 6.20
C GLY A 204 0.82 17.92 6.36
N LYS A 205 1.45 18.76 7.18
CA LYS A 205 2.85 18.59 7.56
C LYS A 205 2.90 17.66 8.77
N PRO A 206 3.22 16.36 8.62
CA PRO A 206 3.23 15.46 9.76
C PRO A 206 4.39 15.78 10.70
N GLU A 207 4.09 15.86 11.99
CA GLU A 207 5.07 15.83 13.07
C GLU A 207 5.31 14.37 13.48
N LYS A 208 6.57 13.98 13.62
CA LYS A 208 6.93 12.65 14.16
C LYS A 208 6.87 12.72 15.68
N ILE A 209 6.06 11.87 16.28
CA ILE A 209 5.92 11.78 17.73
C ILE A 209 6.25 10.36 18.21
N GLU A 210 6.86 10.23 19.37
CA GLU A 210 7.16 8.92 19.95
C GLU A 210 5.88 8.24 20.41
N THR A 211 5.84 6.93 20.24
CA THR A 211 4.68 6.11 20.57
C THR A 211 5.12 4.83 21.23
N TYR A 212 4.56 4.57 22.40
CA TYR A 212 4.80 3.36 23.18
C TYR A 212 3.50 2.57 23.29
N ILE A 213 3.61 1.25 23.13
CA ILE A 213 2.57 0.29 23.48
C ILE A 213 3.13 -0.56 24.61
N LEU A 214 2.44 -0.61 25.74
CA LEU A 214 2.90 -1.31 26.94
C LEU A 214 1.75 -2.07 27.62
N PHE A 215 2.15 -3.11 28.35
CA PHE A 215 1.29 -3.74 29.35
C PHE A 215 1.70 -3.28 30.75
N ARG A 216 0.75 -2.80 31.55
CA ARG A 216 1.00 -2.27 32.91
C ARG A 216 0.18 -3.01 33.95
N SER A 217 0.80 -3.52 35.00
CA SER A 217 0.10 -4.13 36.15
C SER A 217 0.07 -3.15 37.32
N ASP A 218 -1.13 -2.71 37.68
CA ASP A 218 -1.30 -1.76 38.80
C ASP A 218 -0.97 -2.42 40.15
N ARG A 219 -1.15 -3.74 40.29
CA ARG A 219 -0.86 -4.46 41.55
C ARG A 219 0.63 -4.63 41.82
N SER A 220 1.42 -4.88 40.78
CA SER A 220 2.87 -5.09 40.90
C SER A 220 3.67 -3.82 40.68
N GLY A 221 3.12 -2.83 39.95
CA GLY A 221 3.86 -1.69 39.45
C GLY A 221 4.79 -2.02 38.28
N ASP A 222 4.75 -3.25 37.77
CA ASP A 222 5.59 -3.69 36.65
C ASP A 222 5.00 -3.27 35.30
N ASP A 223 5.88 -2.89 34.38
CA ASP A 223 5.57 -2.56 32.99
C ASP A 223 6.29 -3.51 32.03
N CYS A 224 5.61 -3.87 30.94
CA CYS A 224 6.17 -4.62 29.82
C CYS A 224 5.99 -3.81 28.52
N GLU A 225 7.09 -3.26 28.00
CA GLU A 225 7.06 -2.57 26.71
C GLU A 225 6.86 -3.56 25.56
N LEU A 226 5.71 -3.46 24.89
CA LEU A 226 5.37 -4.26 23.72
C LEU A 226 5.98 -3.66 22.44
N ALA A 227 5.90 -2.35 22.24
CA ALA A 227 6.39 -1.68 21.05
C ALA A 227 6.82 -0.23 21.31
N TYR A 228 7.85 0.21 20.60
CA TYR A 228 8.26 1.60 20.47
C TYR A 228 8.42 1.93 18.98
N PHE A 229 7.80 3.01 18.53
CA PHE A 229 7.92 3.52 17.16
C PHE A 229 7.49 4.98 17.08
N HIS A 230 7.67 5.61 15.91
CA HIS A 230 7.23 6.97 15.68
C HIS A 230 5.90 7.00 14.92
N SER A 231 4.88 7.62 15.51
CA SER A 231 3.63 7.93 14.82
C SER A 231 3.73 9.27 14.08
N ASN A 232 2.86 9.47 13.09
CA ASN A 232 2.68 10.74 12.41
C ASN A 232 1.50 11.47 13.03
N MET A 233 1.72 12.66 13.56
CA MET A 233 0.67 13.56 14.02
C MET A 233 0.45 14.68 13.01
N THR A 234 -0.81 14.93 12.67
CA THR A 234 -1.24 16.08 11.86
C THR A 234 -2.27 16.89 12.64
N SER A 235 -2.36 18.19 12.33
CA SER A 235 -3.34 19.10 12.91
C SER A 235 -4.18 19.76 11.83
N GLY A 236 -5.42 20.09 12.17
CA GLY A 236 -6.34 20.87 11.34
C GLY A 236 -7.22 21.79 12.18
N SER A 237 -8.30 22.29 11.60
CA SER A 237 -9.14 23.31 12.23
C SER A 237 -9.95 22.80 13.43
N LYS A 238 -10.20 21.50 13.56
CA LYS A 238 -10.95 20.92 14.67
C LYS A 238 -10.08 20.21 15.70
N GLY A 239 -8.90 19.74 15.32
CA GLY A 239 -8.08 18.97 16.22
C GLY A 239 -6.87 18.32 15.57
N VAL A 240 -6.40 17.23 16.20
CA VAL A 240 -5.24 16.45 15.76
C VAL A 240 -5.63 15.02 15.41
N SER A 241 -4.93 14.45 14.43
CA SER A 241 -5.00 13.03 14.06
C SER A 241 -3.60 12.43 14.17
N ILE A 242 -3.49 11.30 14.86
CA ILE A 242 -2.25 10.57 15.06
C ILE A 242 -2.42 9.19 14.42
N ASN A 243 -1.53 8.86 13.49
CA ASN A 243 -1.53 7.57 12.81
C ASN A 243 -0.18 6.88 13.02
N GLY A 244 -0.22 5.66 13.52
CA GLY A 244 0.95 4.88 13.91
C GLY A 244 0.85 3.44 13.44
N SER A 245 1.99 2.85 13.09
CA SER A 245 2.08 1.42 12.85
C SER A 245 3.37 0.87 13.44
N GLY A 246 3.22 -0.14 14.29
CA GLY A 246 4.30 -0.77 15.04
C GLY A 246 4.46 -2.25 14.68
N LEU A 247 5.64 -2.80 15.00
CA LEU A 247 5.97 -4.21 14.85
C LEU A 247 5.66 -4.76 13.44
N SER A 248 6.10 -4.03 12.40
CA SER A 248 5.84 -4.35 10.98
C SER A 248 4.35 -4.55 10.64
N GLY A 249 3.48 -3.71 11.20
CA GLY A 249 2.05 -3.72 10.85
C GLY A 249 1.19 -4.58 11.78
N LEU A 250 1.78 -5.33 12.72
CA LEU A 250 1.01 -6.13 13.67
C LEU A 250 0.12 -5.26 14.57
N PHE A 251 0.56 -4.02 14.82
CA PHE A 251 -0.24 -3.01 15.51
C PHE A 251 -0.44 -1.79 14.61
N THR A 252 -1.68 -1.35 14.49
CA THR A 252 -2.04 -0.09 13.83
C THR A 252 -2.87 0.76 14.77
N LEU A 253 -2.51 2.03 14.88
CA LEU A 253 -3.10 3.00 15.80
C LEU A 253 -3.62 4.19 15.01
N LYS A 254 -4.87 4.57 15.29
CA LYS A 254 -5.43 5.84 14.85
C LYS A 254 -6.06 6.53 16.05
N ALA A 255 -5.48 7.65 16.48
CA ALA A 255 -6.03 8.48 17.53
C ALA A 255 -6.47 9.84 16.96
N THR A 256 -7.56 10.39 17.49
CA THR A 256 -8.03 11.73 17.18
C THR A 256 -8.33 12.47 18.46
N ALA A 257 -7.94 13.74 18.55
CA ALA A 257 -8.30 14.59 19.66
C ALA A 257 -8.93 15.89 19.14
N THR A 258 -10.10 16.24 19.66
CA THR A 258 -10.81 17.49 19.37
C THR A 258 -11.09 18.25 20.67
N GLN A 259 -11.34 19.56 20.55
CA GLN A 259 -11.71 20.38 21.71
C GLN A 259 -13.09 20.01 22.27
N ASP A 260 -14.03 19.64 21.39
CA ASP A 260 -15.44 19.42 21.76
C ASP A 260 -15.76 17.97 22.15
N GLU A 261 -15.16 16.98 21.48
CA GLU A 261 -15.48 15.55 21.66
C GLU A 261 -14.41 14.78 22.46
N GLY A 262 -13.35 15.46 22.87
CA GLY A 262 -12.23 14.86 23.60
C GLY A 262 -11.35 13.95 22.72
N THR A 263 -10.85 12.87 23.31
CA THR A 263 -9.89 11.95 22.68
C THR A 263 -10.54 10.62 22.32
N ARG A 264 -10.22 10.10 21.13
CA ARG A 264 -10.60 8.76 20.67
C ARG A 264 -9.38 8.02 20.18
N LEU A 265 -9.31 6.72 20.48
CA LEU A 265 -8.26 5.82 20.00
C LEU A 265 -8.89 4.57 19.39
N ASN A 266 -8.44 4.24 18.18
CA ASN A 266 -8.66 2.96 17.54
C ASN A 266 -7.32 2.24 17.43
N ALA A 267 -7.15 1.18 18.22
CA ALA A 267 -5.97 0.32 18.19
C ALA A 267 -6.37 -1.05 17.65
N LYS A 268 -5.70 -1.50 16.59
CA LYS A 268 -5.92 -2.81 15.98
C LYS A 268 -4.68 -3.66 16.10
N TYR A 269 -4.88 -4.92 16.48
CA TYR A 269 -3.89 -5.98 16.42
C TYR A 269 -4.28 -6.98 15.33
N SER A 270 -3.33 -7.30 14.45
CA SER A 270 -3.51 -8.27 13.38
C SER A 270 -2.25 -9.12 13.22
N ILE A 271 -2.44 -10.40 12.94
CA ILE A 271 -1.38 -11.36 12.61
C ILE A 271 -1.23 -11.54 11.10
N GLU A 272 -2.07 -10.91 10.28
CA GLU A 272 -2.01 -10.96 8.82
C GLU A 272 -0.63 -10.58 8.23
N PRO A 273 0.16 -9.64 8.80
CA PRO A 273 1.51 -9.36 8.32
C PRO A 273 2.46 -10.57 8.29
N TRP A 274 2.13 -11.63 9.02
CA TRP A 274 2.87 -12.90 9.03
C TRP A 274 2.44 -13.89 7.95
N LEU A 275 1.33 -13.65 7.24
CA LEU A 275 0.91 -14.51 6.14
C LEU A 275 1.99 -14.57 5.05
N GLY A 276 2.22 -15.78 4.52
CA GLY A 276 3.29 -16.09 3.58
C GLY A 276 4.70 -16.09 4.18
N LYS A 277 4.86 -15.90 5.50
CA LYS A 277 6.18 -15.96 6.18
C LYS A 277 6.41 -17.35 6.79
N ARG A 278 7.68 -17.75 6.91
CA ARG A 278 8.04 -18.97 7.64
C ARG A 278 7.76 -18.82 9.13
N LEU A 279 7.17 -19.85 9.75
CA LEU A 279 6.82 -19.85 11.18
C LEU A 279 8.03 -19.65 12.09
N ASP A 280 9.20 -20.20 11.75
CA ASP A 280 10.43 -19.99 12.52
C ASP A 280 10.97 -18.53 12.45
N LYS A 281 10.63 -17.78 11.39
CA LYS A 281 11.14 -16.43 11.10
C LYS A 281 10.09 -15.31 11.24
N LEU A 282 9.03 -15.51 12.02
CA LEU A 282 8.05 -14.46 12.26
C LEU A 282 8.69 -13.27 13.00
N ALA A 283 8.68 -12.10 12.35
CA ALA A 283 9.26 -10.88 12.89
C ALA A 283 8.57 -10.48 14.20
N TYR A 284 9.36 -10.04 15.18
CA TYR A 284 8.91 -9.62 16.51
C TYR A 284 8.24 -10.69 17.39
N PHE A 285 8.09 -11.94 16.93
CA PHE A 285 7.45 -13.00 17.71
C PHE A 285 8.08 -13.21 19.11
N PRO A 286 9.43 -13.21 19.29
CA PRO A 286 10.01 -13.31 20.63
C PRO A 286 9.61 -12.17 21.58
N LYS A 287 9.37 -10.96 21.06
CA LYS A 287 8.90 -9.82 21.87
C LYS A 287 7.45 -10.04 22.30
N LEU A 288 6.60 -10.57 21.40
CA LEU A 288 5.21 -10.89 21.69
C LEU A 288 5.07 -12.07 22.67
N LEU A 289 5.95 -13.07 22.56
CA LEU A 289 6.02 -14.18 23.51
C LEU A 289 6.39 -13.70 24.93
N LYS A 290 7.37 -12.80 25.05
CA LYS A 290 7.71 -12.15 26.34
C LYS A 290 6.51 -11.40 26.94
N ALA A 291 5.76 -10.68 26.10
CA ALA A 291 4.57 -9.97 26.54
C ALA A 291 3.44 -10.93 26.96
N LYS A 292 3.26 -12.06 26.25
CA LYS A 292 2.35 -13.14 26.67
C LYS A 292 2.73 -13.66 28.06
N THR A 293 3.99 -14.01 28.30
CA THR A 293 4.46 -14.50 29.62
C THR A 293 4.22 -13.46 30.73
N PHE A 294 4.41 -12.17 30.44
CA PHE A 294 4.08 -11.10 31.37
C PHE A 294 2.57 -11.08 31.70
N LEU A 295 1.70 -11.13 30.68
CA LEU A 295 0.25 -11.13 30.88
C LEU A 295 -0.27 -12.36 31.65
N GLU A 296 0.37 -13.53 31.50
CA GLU A 296 0.07 -14.75 32.26
C GLU A 296 0.46 -14.59 33.74
N LYS A 297 1.62 -13.97 34.02
CA LYS A 297 2.08 -13.70 35.38
C LYS A 297 1.27 -12.58 36.07
N HIS A 298 0.74 -11.64 35.28
CA HIS A 298 0.01 -10.46 35.77
C HIS A 298 -1.42 -10.42 35.19
N PRO A 299 -2.39 -11.15 35.79
CA PRO A 299 -3.78 -11.18 35.30
C PRO A 299 -4.48 -9.82 35.30
N ASP A 300 -4.04 -8.88 36.15
CA ASP A 300 -4.53 -7.50 36.22
C ASP A 300 -3.90 -6.59 35.16
N ALA A 301 -2.91 -7.06 34.41
CA ALA A 301 -2.20 -6.24 33.43
C ALA A 301 -3.13 -5.66 32.34
N ARG A 302 -2.98 -4.34 32.24
CA ARG A 302 -3.46 -3.27 31.36
C ARG A 302 -2.88 -3.10 29.97
N LEU A 303 -3.64 -2.89 28.88
CA LEU A 303 -3.04 -2.27 27.68
C LEU A 303 -2.98 -0.74 27.88
N VAL A 304 -1.80 -0.17 27.68
CA VAL A 304 -1.54 1.28 27.74
C VAL A 304 -0.85 1.71 26.46
N ILE A 305 -1.34 2.80 25.86
CA ILE A 305 -0.74 3.41 24.67
C ILE A 305 -0.41 4.87 25.00
N GLU A 306 0.84 5.25 24.79
CA GLU A 306 1.33 6.59 25.11
C GLU A 306 1.85 7.27 23.84
N PHE A 307 1.34 8.46 23.54
CA PHE A 307 1.86 9.33 22.49
C PHE A 307 2.59 10.50 23.15
N HIS A 308 3.88 10.66 22.90
CA HIS A 308 4.66 11.73 23.54
C HIS A 308 4.80 12.92 22.60
N HIS A 309 4.13 14.02 22.94
CA HIS A 309 4.20 15.28 22.21
C HIS A 309 4.88 16.33 23.07
N GLN A 310 5.95 16.96 22.58
CA GLN A 310 6.73 17.97 23.31
C GLN A 310 7.18 17.52 24.71
N GLY A 311 7.49 16.23 24.86
CA GLY A 311 7.91 15.64 26.15
C GLY A 311 6.77 15.38 27.14
N GLN A 312 5.51 15.54 26.75
CA GLN A 312 4.34 15.22 27.56
C GLN A 312 3.59 14.00 26.99
N PRO A 313 3.27 12.98 27.81
CA PRO A 313 2.55 11.81 27.35
C PRO A 313 1.04 12.04 27.29
N ILE A 314 0.45 11.78 26.13
CA ILE A 314 -1.00 11.60 25.93
C ILE A 314 -1.27 10.10 26.12
N ILE A 315 -1.87 9.75 27.26
CA ILE A 315 -2.04 8.35 27.70
C ILE A 315 -3.45 7.86 27.40
N PHE A 316 -3.53 6.73 26.69
CA PHE A 316 -4.74 5.95 26.48
C PHE A 316 -4.66 4.65 27.27
N ASP A 317 -5.64 4.45 28.15
CA ASP A 317 -5.67 3.40 29.15
C ASP A 317 -6.92 2.54 28.99
N SER A 318 -6.75 1.23 28.81
CA SER A 318 -7.87 0.32 28.57
C SER A 318 -8.82 0.13 29.75
N ILE A 319 -8.52 0.61 30.98
CA ILE A 319 -9.49 0.63 32.10
C ILE A 319 -10.74 1.44 31.72
N LYS A 320 -10.57 2.53 30.98
CA LYS A 320 -11.67 3.41 30.57
C LYS A 320 -12.51 2.86 29.42
N TYR A 321 -12.08 1.78 28.76
CA TYR A 321 -12.62 1.34 27.47
C TYR A 321 -12.96 -0.17 27.37
N ASN A 322 -12.98 -0.90 28.50
CA ASN A 322 -13.48 -2.30 28.63
C ASN A 322 -13.02 -3.27 27.52
N HIS A 323 -11.70 -3.47 27.39
CA HIS A 323 -11.10 -4.30 26.34
C HIS A 323 -10.66 -5.71 26.81
N THR A 324 -11.42 -6.38 27.68
CA THR A 324 -11.12 -7.77 28.08
C THR A 324 -10.96 -8.72 26.88
N GLY A 325 -11.72 -8.50 25.80
CA GLY A 325 -11.61 -9.28 24.56
C GLY A 325 -10.24 -9.19 23.86
N PHE A 326 -9.55 -8.04 23.94
CA PHE A 326 -8.22 -7.90 23.34
C PHE A 326 -7.18 -8.79 24.02
N LYS A 327 -7.13 -8.76 25.36
CA LYS A 327 -6.16 -9.55 26.15
C LYS A 327 -6.31 -11.04 25.85
N ASN A 328 -7.55 -11.54 25.87
CA ASN A 328 -7.83 -12.95 25.61
C ASN A 328 -7.44 -13.34 24.19
N GLY A 329 -7.86 -12.57 23.18
CA GLY A 329 -7.51 -12.84 21.78
C GLY A 329 -5.99 -12.75 21.50
N PHE A 330 -5.29 -11.83 22.17
CA PHE A 330 -3.82 -11.75 22.09
C PHE A 330 -3.16 -12.99 22.70
N LEU A 331 -3.53 -13.37 23.92
CA LEU A 331 -2.99 -14.55 24.61
C LEU A 331 -3.23 -15.83 23.81
N GLU A 332 -4.45 -16.01 23.30
CA GLU A 332 -4.85 -17.16 22.51
C GLU A 332 -4.06 -17.24 21.19
N SER A 333 -4.05 -16.16 20.41
CA SER A 333 -3.35 -16.14 19.12
C SER A 333 -1.85 -16.38 19.24
N ILE A 334 -1.19 -15.73 20.20
CA ILE A 334 0.25 -15.94 20.42
C ILE A 334 0.52 -17.37 20.92
N SER A 335 -0.37 -17.97 21.72
CA SER A 335 -0.23 -19.36 22.17
C SER A 335 -0.34 -20.35 21.02
N ILE A 336 -1.36 -20.21 20.16
CA ILE A 336 -1.54 -21.08 18.99
C ILE A 336 -0.31 -21.01 18.09
N ILE A 337 0.17 -19.79 17.81
CA ILE A 337 1.33 -19.60 16.93
C ILE A 337 2.60 -20.17 17.58
N ASP A 338 2.78 -20.05 18.91
CA ASP A 338 3.90 -20.67 19.63
C ASP A 338 3.88 -22.20 19.49
N TYR A 339 2.71 -22.82 19.64
CA TYR A 339 2.54 -24.26 19.46
C TYR A 339 2.88 -24.70 18.04
N CYS A 340 2.35 -23.98 17.05
CA CYS A 340 2.62 -24.23 15.64
C CYS A 340 4.11 -24.06 15.29
N ARG A 341 4.78 -23.08 15.89
CA ARG A 341 6.22 -22.85 15.69
C ARG A 341 7.05 -24.02 16.20
N ALA A 342 6.76 -24.55 17.38
CA ALA A 342 7.45 -25.73 17.90
C ALA A 342 7.28 -26.95 16.98
N ILE A 343 6.08 -27.14 16.41
CA ILE A 343 5.85 -28.18 15.41
C ILE A 343 6.70 -27.92 14.16
N ALA A 344 6.73 -26.69 13.67
CA ALA A 344 7.46 -26.30 12.47
C ALA A 344 8.99 -26.51 12.56
N GLU A 345 9.57 -26.50 13.76
CA GLU A 345 10.99 -26.80 13.99
C GLU A 345 11.38 -28.24 13.59
N ASN A 346 10.41 -29.14 13.43
CA ASN A 346 10.63 -30.52 13.00
C ASN A 346 10.72 -30.69 11.47
N PHE A 347 10.65 -29.59 10.70
CA PHE A 347 10.71 -29.58 9.24
C PHE A 347 11.97 -28.85 8.75
N PRO A 348 12.78 -29.42 7.83
CA PRO A 348 14.01 -28.79 7.34
C PRO A 348 13.81 -27.38 6.76
N GLU A 349 12.71 -27.15 6.03
CA GLU A 349 12.40 -25.85 5.44
C GLU A 349 11.45 -24.99 6.29
N SER A 350 11.08 -25.45 7.50
CA SER A 350 10.00 -24.92 8.33
C SER A 350 8.65 -24.88 7.56
N LEU A 351 7.57 -24.65 8.30
CA LEU A 351 6.24 -24.42 7.72
C LEU A 351 6.04 -22.93 7.40
N ILE A 352 5.12 -22.64 6.46
CA ILE A 352 4.72 -21.28 6.07
C ILE A 352 3.38 -20.94 6.72
N PHE A 353 3.24 -19.76 7.30
CA PHE A 353 1.95 -19.27 7.79
C PHE A 353 1.05 -18.94 6.59
N LYS A 354 0.12 -19.82 6.20
CA LYS A 354 -0.73 -19.58 5.01
C LYS A 354 -2.07 -18.96 5.37
N GLU A 355 -2.64 -19.33 6.51
CA GLU A 355 -3.92 -18.83 7.00
C GLU A 355 -4.04 -18.97 8.52
N TYR A 356 -4.98 -18.24 9.11
CA TYR A 356 -5.35 -18.37 10.52
C TYR A 356 -6.78 -18.92 10.64
N ALA A 357 -6.94 -20.19 10.25
CA ALA A 357 -8.17 -20.95 10.37
C ALA A 357 -7.85 -22.28 11.07
N VAL A 358 -8.09 -22.32 12.38
CA VAL A 358 -7.83 -23.50 13.23
C VAL A 358 -9.13 -23.84 13.93
N SER A 359 -9.67 -25.02 13.66
CA SER A 359 -10.85 -25.54 14.37
C SER A 359 -10.49 -25.96 15.80
N ASP A 360 -11.48 -26.07 16.69
CA ASP A 360 -11.26 -26.51 18.09
C ASP A 360 -10.56 -27.88 18.14
N ARG A 361 -10.89 -28.79 17.22
CA ARG A 361 -10.25 -30.10 17.11
C ARG A 361 -8.77 -29.98 16.74
N GLU A 362 -8.44 -29.13 15.76
CA GLU A 362 -7.06 -28.89 15.35
C GLU A 362 -6.27 -28.18 16.44
N TYR A 363 -6.89 -27.24 17.15
CA TYR A 363 -6.30 -26.56 18.29
C TYR A 363 -5.86 -27.55 19.38
N GLU A 364 -6.76 -28.43 19.82
CA GLU A 364 -6.43 -29.43 20.84
C GLU A 364 -5.35 -30.41 20.35
N GLN A 365 -5.39 -30.79 19.08
CA GLN A 365 -4.37 -31.66 18.49
C GLN A 365 -3.00 -30.98 18.40
N ILE A 366 -2.93 -29.71 17.99
CA ILE A 366 -1.72 -28.88 17.95
C ILE A 366 -1.15 -28.70 19.37
N LYS A 367 -2.00 -28.42 20.34
CA LYS A 367 -1.62 -28.28 21.74
C LYS A 367 -1.08 -29.59 22.32
N ARG A 368 -1.69 -30.73 21.97
CA ARG A 368 -1.19 -32.06 22.30
C ARG A 368 0.18 -32.30 21.68
N TYR A 369 0.37 -32.02 20.39
CA TYR A 369 1.69 -32.15 19.75
C TYR A 369 2.75 -31.27 20.42
N TYR A 370 2.41 -30.02 20.71
CA TYR A 370 3.30 -29.10 21.42
C TYR A 370 3.71 -29.64 22.80
N SER A 371 2.76 -30.17 23.60
CA SER A 371 3.09 -30.70 24.93
C SER A 371 4.03 -31.91 24.83
N ILE A 372 3.82 -32.80 23.85
CA ILE A 372 4.71 -33.95 23.59
C ILE A 372 6.10 -33.49 23.15
N LEU A 373 6.20 -32.47 22.29
CA LEU A 373 7.47 -31.90 21.85
C LEU A 373 8.26 -31.23 22.98
N LYS A 374 7.57 -30.56 23.92
CA LYS A 374 8.21 -30.01 25.12
C LYS A 374 8.64 -31.11 26.10
N GLY A 375 8.00 -32.28 26.02
CA GLY A 375 8.24 -33.41 26.89
C GLY A 375 7.76 -33.17 28.32
N GLY A 376 7.98 -34.15 29.17
CA GLY A 376 7.62 -34.10 30.58
C GLY A 376 7.00 -35.40 31.08
N SER A 377 7.07 -35.57 32.40
CA SER A 377 6.43 -36.66 33.13
C SER A 377 5.27 -36.05 33.91
N PHE A 378 4.05 -36.49 33.61
CA PHE A 378 2.85 -35.97 34.24
C PHE A 378 2.37 -36.93 35.32
N PRO A 379 2.16 -36.48 36.57
CA PRO A 379 1.57 -37.33 37.60
C PRO A 379 0.14 -37.69 37.20
N VAL A 380 -0.25 -38.93 37.47
CA VAL A 380 -1.60 -39.43 37.21
C VAL A 380 -2.25 -39.81 38.54
N ASN A 381 -3.50 -39.38 38.71
CA ASN A 381 -4.24 -39.69 39.93
C ASN A 381 -4.42 -41.20 40.07
N GLU A 382 -4.15 -41.71 41.27
CA GLU A 382 -4.37 -43.11 41.62
C GLU A 382 -5.81 -43.53 41.31
N GLY A 383 -5.97 -44.71 40.71
CA GLY A 383 -7.25 -45.23 40.24
C GLY A 383 -7.65 -44.82 38.82
N ASN A 384 -6.96 -43.89 38.17
CA ASN A 384 -7.21 -43.60 36.75
C ASN A 384 -6.83 -44.79 35.87
N GLN A 385 -7.73 -45.22 35.00
CA GLN A 385 -7.47 -46.26 34.01
C GLN A 385 -6.69 -45.68 32.82
N PHE A 386 -5.58 -46.31 32.45
CA PHE A 386 -4.75 -45.96 31.29
C PHE A 386 -5.26 -46.62 30.01
N CYS A 387 -5.51 -47.93 30.07
CA CYS A 387 -6.02 -48.71 28.96
C CYS A 387 -6.70 -49.99 29.44
N GLU A 388 -7.43 -50.60 28.52
CA GLU A 388 -8.04 -51.90 28.62
C GLU A 388 -7.95 -52.60 27.28
N GLY A 389 -7.85 -53.91 27.31
CA GLY A 389 -7.76 -54.72 26.10
C GLY A 389 -7.88 -56.20 26.41
N ASP A 390 -7.84 -56.99 25.34
CA ASP A 390 -7.90 -58.43 25.42
C ASP A 390 -6.49 -59.03 25.31
N LEU A 391 -6.26 -60.15 25.99
CA LEU A 391 -5.04 -60.93 25.86
C LEU A 391 -5.23 -62.02 24.80
N ASP A 392 -4.28 -62.10 23.88
CA ASP A 392 -4.22 -63.19 22.90
C ASP A 392 -3.77 -64.50 23.56
N GLU A 393 -4.21 -65.63 23.00
CA GLU A 393 -3.82 -66.97 23.46
C GLU A 393 -2.29 -67.14 23.45
N GLY A 394 -1.72 -67.56 24.58
CA GLY A 394 -0.28 -67.78 24.75
C GLY A 394 0.51 -66.67 25.46
N MET A 395 -0.11 -65.56 25.84
CA MET A 395 0.53 -64.53 26.70
C MET A 395 0.60 -64.90 28.19
N GLU A 396 0.02 -66.05 28.57
CA GLU A 396 -0.10 -66.53 29.96
C GLU A 396 1.24 -66.62 30.71
N THR A 397 2.32 -66.99 30.00
CA THR A 397 3.67 -67.12 30.59
C THR A 397 4.36 -65.79 30.88
N SER A 398 3.79 -64.65 30.47
CA SER A 398 4.34 -63.31 30.70
C SER A 398 3.67 -62.58 31.86
N ILE A 399 2.59 -63.13 32.41
CA ILE A 399 1.76 -62.50 33.44
C ILE A 399 2.50 -62.36 34.78
N ASP A 400 3.28 -63.37 35.20
CA ASP A 400 4.07 -63.34 36.45
C ASP A 400 5.04 -62.15 36.54
N TYR A 401 5.48 -61.61 35.39
CA TYR A 401 6.35 -60.44 35.32
C TYR A 401 5.58 -59.10 35.44
N TRP A 402 4.29 -59.10 35.13
CA TRP A 402 3.43 -57.92 35.11
C TRP A 402 2.67 -57.69 36.43
N GLU A 403 2.53 -58.73 37.26
CA GLU A 403 1.77 -58.70 38.52
C GLU A 403 2.41 -57.88 39.65
N ARG A 404 3.65 -57.39 39.51
CA ARG A 404 4.27 -56.54 40.54
C ARG A 404 3.75 -55.11 40.46
N ALA A 405 2.57 -54.90 41.04
CA ALA A 405 1.93 -53.59 41.13
C ALA A 405 2.91 -52.54 41.67
N GLY A 406 3.12 -51.47 40.89
CA GLY A 406 4.00 -50.37 41.25
C GLY A 406 5.46 -50.52 40.82
N GLU A 407 5.86 -51.64 40.20
CA GLU A 407 7.17 -51.83 39.57
C GLU A 407 7.02 -51.89 38.04
N GLY A 408 7.95 -51.25 37.31
CA GLY A 408 8.02 -51.34 35.85
C GLY A 408 7.37 -50.19 35.07
N TRP A 409 7.38 -50.35 33.73
CA TRP A 409 6.80 -49.41 32.78
C TRP A 409 6.06 -50.14 31.66
N LEU A 410 5.04 -49.49 31.11
CA LEU A 410 4.31 -49.95 29.92
C LEU A 410 4.49 -48.91 28.82
N ARG A 411 4.80 -49.35 27.60
CA ARG A 411 4.80 -48.47 26.42
C ARG A 411 3.65 -48.82 25.49
N CYS A 412 2.75 -47.87 25.28
CA CYS A 412 1.73 -47.95 24.25
C CYS A 412 2.22 -47.18 23.01
N GLU A 413 1.89 -47.68 21.82
CA GLU A 413 2.11 -46.98 20.56
C GLU A 413 0.75 -46.60 19.97
N GLU A 414 0.57 -45.30 19.76
CA GLU A 414 -0.54 -44.78 18.96
C GLU A 414 -0.01 -44.59 17.55
N GLY A 415 -0.66 -45.27 16.59
CA GLY A 415 -0.35 -45.10 15.17
C GLY A 415 -0.48 -43.62 14.75
N PRO A 416 0.09 -43.24 13.59
CA PRO A 416 -0.04 -41.87 13.10
C PRO A 416 -1.52 -41.50 13.05
N SER A 417 -1.88 -40.26 13.39
CA SER A 417 -3.27 -39.83 13.26
C SER A 417 -3.71 -40.08 11.83
N GLU A 418 -4.76 -40.87 11.62
CA GLU A 418 -5.27 -41.19 10.27
C GLU A 418 -5.63 -39.93 9.47
N ASN A 419 -5.85 -38.81 10.17
CA ASN A 419 -6.11 -37.50 9.60
C ASN A 419 -4.91 -36.57 9.80
N ALA A 420 -4.55 -35.85 8.74
CA ALA A 420 -3.61 -34.74 8.84
C ALA A 420 -4.24 -33.58 9.65
N THR A 421 -3.40 -32.87 10.41
CA THR A 421 -3.79 -31.71 11.21
C THR A 421 -3.43 -30.44 10.46
N ASN A 422 -4.35 -29.49 10.34
CA ASN A 422 -4.06 -28.18 9.76
C ASN A 422 -3.26 -27.31 10.74
N VAL A 423 -1.96 -27.12 10.48
CA VAL A 423 -1.08 -26.22 11.21
C VAL A 423 -0.95 -24.92 10.43
N LEU A 424 -1.89 -23.98 10.63
CA LEU A 424 -1.91 -22.66 10.00
C LEU A 424 -1.84 -22.69 8.46
N GLY A 425 -2.62 -23.59 7.86
CA GLY A 425 -2.70 -23.88 6.42
C GLY A 425 -1.70 -24.94 5.93
N ASN A 426 -1.05 -25.67 6.83
CA ASN A 426 -0.14 -26.78 6.49
C ASN A 426 -0.73 -28.09 7.00
N MET A 427 -1.05 -29.00 6.09
CA MET A 427 -1.57 -30.32 6.46
C MET A 427 -0.41 -31.21 6.91
N VAL A 428 -0.30 -31.40 8.23
CA VAL A 428 0.81 -32.10 8.86
C VAL A 428 0.35 -33.45 9.41
N VAL A 429 1.15 -34.48 9.15
CA VAL A 429 1.01 -35.80 9.78
C VAL A 429 2.17 -35.98 10.76
N ALA A 430 1.83 -36.20 12.02
CA ALA A 430 2.81 -36.44 13.06
C ALA A 430 3.35 -37.88 13.02
N PRO A 431 4.58 -38.13 13.51
CA PRO A 431 5.08 -39.47 13.77
C PRO A 431 4.17 -40.26 14.73
N PRO A 432 4.27 -41.60 14.76
CA PRO A 432 3.68 -42.40 15.83
C PRO A 432 4.07 -41.86 17.19
N MET A 433 3.14 -41.91 18.14
CA MET A 433 3.34 -41.41 19.50
C MET A 433 3.49 -42.59 20.44
N HIS A 434 4.39 -42.47 21.41
CA HIS A 434 4.57 -43.44 22.47
C HIS A 434 4.16 -42.83 23.81
N ALA A 435 3.32 -43.56 24.53
CA ALA A 435 2.96 -43.28 25.91
C ALA A 435 3.71 -44.27 26.80
N VAL A 436 4.55 -43.77 27.71
CA VAL A 436 5.22 -44.59 28.73
C VAL A 436 4.56 -44.32 30.07
N VAL A 437 3.93 -45.35 30.63
CA VAL A 437 3.35 -45.32 31.97
C VAL A 437 4.37 -45.88 32.95
N HIS A 438 4.71 -45.12 33.98
CA HIS A 438 5.56 -45.56 35.08
C HIS A 438 4.72 -45.89 36.30
N ARG A 439 4.99 -47.05 36.91
CA ARG A 439 4.26 -47.62 38.05
C ARG A 439 2.78 -47.80 37.73
N TYR A 440 2.32 -49.03 37.62
CA TYR A 440 0.92 -49.32 37.35
C TYR A 440 0.48 -50.56 38.12
N SER A 441 -0.82 -50.79 38.19
CA SER A 441 -1.39 -52.09 38.50
C SER A 441 -2.09 -52.62 37.27
N MET A 442 -1.92 -53.91 37.01
CA MET A 442 -2.67 -54.62 35.99
C MET A 442 -3.69 -55.51 36.69
N ALA A 443 -4.95 -55.43 36.27
CA ALA A 443 -5.99 -56.33 36.74
C ALA A 443 -6.52 -57.15 35.56
N LEU A 444 -6.43 -58.47 35.68
CA LEU A 444 -7.01 -59.40 34.73
C LEU A 444 -8.47 -59.64 35.07
N PHE A 445 -9.32 -59.70 34.05
CA PHE A 445 -10.73 -59.99 34.19
C PHE A 445 -11.24 -60.80 32.99
N CYS A 446 -12.43 -61.38 33.12
CA CYS A 446 -13.11 -62.10 32.05
C CYS A 446 -14.59 -61.76 32.13
N LEU A 447 -15.21 -61.47 30.99
CA LEU A 447 -16.64 -61.21 30.94
C LEU A 447 -17.42 -62.52 31.11
N LEU A 448 -18.35 -62.51 32.07
CA LEU A 448 -19.16 -63.70 32.38
C LEU A 448 -20.28 -63.93 31.38
N ASP A 449 -20.71 -62.89 30.65
CA ASP A 449 -21.79 -62.93 29.65
C ASP A 449 -21.51 -61.95 28.49
N GLY A 450 -22.21 -62.11 27.36
CA GLY A 450 -22.04 -61.28 26.15
C GLY A 450 -21.24 -61.95 25.04
N LYS A 451 -20.94 -61.20 23.97
CA LYS A 451 -20.24 -61.73 22.78
C LYS A 451 -18.77 -62.10 23.03
N GLU A 452 -18.12 -61.43 23.99
CA GLU A 452 -16.72 -61.67 24.37
C GLU A 452 -16.61 -62.57 25.62
N LYS A 453 -17.65 -63.37 25.93
CA LYS A 453 -17.68 -64.26 27.09
C LYS A 453 -16.52 -65.26 27.04
N GLY A 454 -15.80 -65.40 28.16
CA GLY A 454 -14.70 -66.35 28.29
C GLY A 454 -13.34 -65.83 27.80
N LYS A 455 -13.28 -64.63 27.23
CA LYS A 455 -12.03 -64.00 26.81
C LYS A 455 -11.33 -63.38 28.02
N LEU A 456 -10.03 -63.61 28.13
CA LEU A 456 -9.20 -63.00 29.17
C LEU A 456 -8.83 -61.58 28.73
N SER A 457 -9.19 -60.60 29.55
CA SER A 457 -8.98 -59.18 29.31
C SER A 457 -8.19 -58.56 30.46
N PHE A 458 -7.69 -57.36 30.26
CA PHE A 458 -6.90 -56.65 31.24
C PHE A 458 -7.27 -55.18 31.33
N THR A 459 -7.07 -54.60 32.51
CA THR A 459 -7.05 -53.15 32.70
C THR A 459 -5.71 -52.73 33.30
N ILE A 460 -5.21 -51.58 32.91
CA ILE A 460 -4.00 -50.97 33.48
C ILE A 460 -4.41 -49.69 34.17
N ASN A 461 -4.16 -49.61 35.47
CA ASN A 461 -4.59 -48.51 36.32
C ASN A 461 -3.40 -47.82 36.98
N ALA A 462 -3.54 -46.52 37.21
CA ALA A 462 -2.61 -45.72 37.98
C ALA A 462 -2.65 -46.14 39.45
N VAL A 463 -1.45 -46.24 40.02
CA VAL A 463 -1.19 -46.45 41.44
C VAL A 463 -0.56 -45.19 42.02
N LYS A 464 -0.25 -45.21 43.32
CA LYS A 464 0.48 -44.13 43.95
C LYS A 464 1.79 -43.79 43.21
N ASP A 465 1.99 -42.50 42.95
CA ASP A 465 3.11 -41.91 42.20
C ASP A 465 3.26 -42.40 40.75
N SER A 466 2.17 -42.85 40.12
CA SER A 466 2.17 -43.12 38.68
C SER A 466 2.47 -41.85 37.89
N THR A 467 3.30 -42.00 36.85
CA THR A 467 3.54 -40.94 35.88
C THR A 467 3.31 -41.41 34.46
N LEU A 468 2.97 -40.48 33.58
CA LEU A 468 2.78 -40.70 32.16
C LEU A 468 3.70 -39.77 31.37
N GLU A 469 4.47 -40.35 30.46
CA GLU A 469 5.35 -39.64 29.55
C GLU A 469 4.92 -39.88 28.11
N TRP A 470 4.83 -38.81 27.33
CA TRP A 470 4.56 -38.92 25.90
C TRP A 470 5.79 -38.53 25.09
N SER A 471 6.04 -39.23 24.00
CA SER A 471 7.11 -38.91 23.05
C SER A 471 6.71 -39.28 21.62
N PHE A 472 7.34 -38.67 20.63
CA PHE A 472 7.24 -39.11 19.23
C PHE A 472 8.27 -40.19 18.93
N ASP A 473 7.93 -41.13 18.04
CA ASP A 473 8.90 -42.06 17.46
C ASP A 473 9.96 -41.29 16.67
N LYS A 474 11.16 -41.21 17.24
CA LYS A 474 12.30 -40.48 16.64
C LYS A 474 12.82 -41.12 15.35
N SER A 475 12.45 -42.38 15.06
CA SER A 475 12.82 -43.06 13.82
C SER A 475 11.96 -42.62 12.63
N ARG A 476 10.80 -42.03 12.90
CA ARG A 476 9.85 -41.53 11.91
C ARG A 476 9.91 -40.01 11.85
N LYS A 477 9.67 -39.48 10.65
CA LYS A 477 9.68 -38.03 10.42
C LYS A 477 8.25 -37.50 10.38
N TRP A 478 8.11 -36.23 10.75
CA TRP A 478 6.92 -35.45 10.45
C TRP A 478 6.76 -35.34 8.93
N PHE A 479 5.53 -35.43 8.45
CA PHE A 479 5.22 -35.35 7.03
C PHE A 479 4.32 -34.15 6.74
N LEU A 480 4.63 -33.43 5.66
CA LEU A 480 3.81 -32.35 5.12
C LEU A 480 3.13 -32.88 3.85
N LEU A 481 1.79 -32.90 3.83
CA LEU A 481 1.00 -33.35 2.68
C LEU A 481 1.02 -32.36 1.52
#